data_AF-A0A914IJF0-F1
#
_entry.id   AF-A0A914IJF0-F1
#
_cell.length_a   1.000
_cell.length_b   1.000
_cell.length_c   1.000
_cell.angle_alpha   90.00
_cell.angle_beta   90.00
_cell.angle_gamma   90.00
#
_symmetry.space_group_name_H-M   'P 1'
#
loop_
_entity.id
_entity.type
_entity.pdbx_description
1 polymer ?
#
loop_
_entity_poly.entity_id
_entity_poly.type
_entity_poly.pdbx_seq_one_letter_code
_entity_poly.pdbx_strand_id
1 'polypeptide(L)' 'MTEPVVESQLDVGEMNTESLEQATMIKPHCNYTIRSETLDGPMVRMARIGEQIVHRWDCDS' A
#
# COMPACT_ATOMS: atom_id res chain seq x y z
N MET A 1 -36.12 12.02 -37.31
CA MET A 1 -35.63 11.88 -35.92
C MET A 1 -34.13 11.73 -36.02
N THR A 2 -33.38 12.74 -35.60
CA THR A 2 -31.92 12.70 -35.53
C THR A 2 -31.55 13.05 -34.10
N GLU A 3 -30.98 12.11 -33.37
CA GLU A 3 -30.56 12.32 -31.99
C GLU A 3 -29.25 13.14 -31.99
N PRO A 4 -29.13 14.18 -31.13
CA PRO A 4 -27.89 14.94 -31.06
C PRO A 4 -26.81 14.12 -30.34
N VAL A 5 -25.67 13.90 -31.01
CA VAL A 5 -24.50 13.27 -30.43
C VAL A 5 -23.82 14.27 -29.49
N VAL A 6 -23.72 13.94 -28.20
CA VAL A 6 -23.02 14.73 -27.20
C VAL A 6 -21.56 14.29 -27.18
N GLU A 7 -20.68 15.12 -27.74
CA GLU A 7 -19.22 14.91 -27.64
C GLU A 7 -18.67 15.72 -26.47
N SER A 8 -18.37 15.05 -25.36
CA SER A 8 -17.60 15.65 -24.26
C SER A 8 -16.11 15.52 -24.55
N GLN A 9 -15.45 16.62 -24.90
CA GLN A 9 -14.00 16.66 -25.01
C GLN A 9 -13.40 16.75 -23.59
N LEU A 10 -12.86 15.63 -23.10
CA LEU A 10 -12.15 15.57 -21.83
C LEU A 10 -10.70 16.00 -22.09
N ASP A 11 -10.37 17.25 -21.78
CA ASP A 11 -8.98 17.72 -21.79
C ASP A 11 -8.30 17.26 -20.50
N VAL A 12 -7.49 16.21 -20.60
CA VAL A 12 -6.66 15.72 -19.49
C VAL A 12 -5.37 16.52 -19.52
N GLY A 13 -5.28 17.55 -18.69
CA GLY A 13 -4.03 18.28 -18.49
C GLY A 13 -2.92 17.33 -18.04
N GLU A 14 -1.73 17.46 -18.63
CA GLU A 14 -0.58 16.64 -18.25
C GLU A 14 -0.23 16.86 -16.77
N MET A 15 -0.35 15.81 -15.97
CA MET A 15 0.10 15.81 -14.59
C MET A 15 1.61 15.53 -14.59
N ASN A 16 2.42 16.55 -14.31
CA ASN A 16 3.86 16.36 -14.18
C ASN A 16 4.15 15.46 -12.97
N THR A 17 4.80 14.33 -13.20
CA THR A 17 5.44 13.55 -12.14
C THR A 17 6.62 14.34 -11.59
N GLU A 18 6.54 14.80 -10.34
CA GLU A 18 7.73 15.24 -9.62
C GLU A 18 8.57 14.01 -9.26
N SER A 19 9.80 13.96 -9.80
CA SER A 19 10.78 12.99 -9.34
C SER A 19 11.27 13.41 -7.97
N LEU A 20 10.83 12.72 -6.92
CA LEU A 20 11.54 12.75 -5.64
C LEU A 20 12.94 12.22 -5.93
N GLU A 21 13.98 13.03 -5.75
CA GLU A 21 15.39 12.61 -5.83
C GLU A 21 15.64 11.52 -4.77
N GLN A 22 15.29 10.27 -5.10
CA GLN A 22 15.29 9.09 -4.23
C GLN A 22 16.71 8.61 -3.85
N ALA A 23 17.75 9.36 -4.23
CA ALA A 23 19.13 8.92 -4.10
C ALA A 23 19.75 9.20 -2.71
N THR A 24 19.17 10.09 -1.89
CA THR A 24 19.77 10.48 -0.59
C THR A 24 18.95 10.09 0.64
N MET A 25 17.71 9.61 0.45
CA MET A 25 16.90 9.08 1.55
C MET A 25 17.11 7.57 1.62
N ILE A 26 17.99 7.12 2.51
CA ILE A 26 18.17 5.69 2.79
C ILE A 26 16.80 5.14 3.17
N LYS A 27 16.24 4.28 2.31
CA LYS A 27 14.96 3.63 2.59
C LYS A 27 15.21 2.56 3.65
N PRO A 28 14.50 2.58 4.79
CA PRO A 28 14.65 1.52 5.77
C PRO A 28 14.17 0.19 5.19
N HIS A 29 14.88 -0.88 5.50
CA HIS A 29 14.48 -2.25 5.24
C HIS A 29 13.47 -2.70 6.31
N CYS A 30 12.19 -2.70 5.94
CA CYS A 30 11.14 -3.23 6.80
C CYS A 30 10.88 -4.72 6.54
N ASN A 31 10.81 -5.50 7.61
CA ASN A 31 10.37 -6.88 7.60
C ASN A 31 8.91 -7.00 8.08
N TYR A 32 8.10 -7.73 7.32
CA TYR A 32 6.69 -7.94 7.61
C TYR A 32 6.45 -9.33 8.19
N THR A 33 5.77 -9.38 9.34
CA THR A 33 5.44 -10.65 10.01
C THR A 33 4.02 -10.64 10.55
N ILE A 34 3.38 -11.81 10.56
CA ILE A 34 2.10 -12.04 11.21
C ILE A 34 2.37 -12.83 12.48
N ARG A 35 1.82 -12.38 13.61
CA ARG A 35 2.07 -12.94 14.94
C ARG A 35 0.76 -13.27 15.66
N SER A 36 0.80 -14.29 16.52
CA SER A 36 -0.37 -14.72 17.29
C SER A 36 -0.59 -13.82 18.50
N GLU A 37 -1.84 -13.38 18.70
CA GLU A 37 -2.37 -12.64 19.86
C GLU A 37 -1.73 -11.27 20.17
N THR A 38 -0.40 -11.19 20.24
CA THR A 38 0.38 -10.03 20.69
C THR A 38 1.46 -9.63 19.68
N LEU A 39 2.01 -8.41 19.82
CA LEU A 39 3.08 -7.89 18.96
C LEU A 39 4.40 -8.68 19.05
N ASP A 40 4.64 -9.35 20.18
CA ASP A 40 5.80 -10.21 20.42
C ASP A 40 5.45 -11.70 20.43
N GLY A 41 4.21 -12.03 20.05
CA GLY A 41 3.76 -13.41 19.93
C GLY A 41 4.49 -14.19 18.84
N PRO A 42 4.36 -15.53 18.83
CA PRO A 42 5.01 -16.37 17.84
C PRO A 42 4.53 -16.01 16.43
N MET A 43 5.45 -16.04 15.45
CA MET A 43 5.08 -15.84 14.05
C MET A 43 4.24 -17.01 13.56
N VAL A 44 3.14 -16.69 12.87
CA VAL A 44 2.19 -17.66 12.34
C VAL A 44 2.05 -17.51 10.84
N ARG A 45 1.77 -18.63 10.16
CA ARG A 45 1.49 -18.66 8.72
C ARG A 45 0.02 -18.98 8.43
N MET A 46 -0.69 -19.50 9.42
CA MET A 46 -2.09 -19.90 9.33
C MET A 46 -2.75 -19.57 10.68
N ALA A 47 -4.01 -19.17 10.62
CA ALA A 47 -4.84 -18.93 11.80
C ALA A 47 -6.24 -19.47 11.52
N ARG A 48 -6.96 -19.85 12.58
CA ARG A 48 -8.36 -20.27 12.48
C ARG A 48 -9.27 -19.05 12.58
N ILE A 49 -10.47 -19.16 12.03
CA ILE A 49 -11.48 -18.10 12.16
C ILE A 49 -11.80 -17.90 13.64
N GLY A 50 -11.70 -16.66 14.11
CA GLY A 50 -11.89 -16.29 15.51
C GLY A 50 -10.58 -16.15 16.31
N GLU A 51 -9.43 -16.59 15.77
CA GLU A 51 -8.13 -16.36 16.40
C GLU A 51 -7.65 -14.92 16.15
N GLN A 52 -7.08 -14.29 17.18
CA GLN A 52 -6.49 -12.97 17.07
C GLN A 52 -5.07 -13.05 16.51
N ILE A 53 -4.83 -12.29 15.44
CA ILE A 53 -3.49 -12.11 14.88
C ILE A 53 -3.10 -10.63 14.85
N VAL A 54 -1.80 -10.38 14.83
CA VAL A 54 -1.21 -9.05 14.77
C VAL A 54 -0.26 -8.96 13.58
N HIS A 55 -0.40 -7.90 12.80
CA HIS A 55 0.49 -7.59 11.69
C HIS A 55 1.59 -6.66 12.21
N ARG A 56 2.85 -7.06 12.08
CA ARG A 56 4.00 -6.29 12.56
C ARG A 56 4.96 -5.97 11.42
N TRP A 57 5.25 -4.69 11.28
CA TRP A 57 6.34 -4.16 10.48
C TRP A 57 7.50 -3.82 11.43
N ASP A 58 8.66 -4.38 11.17
CA ASP A 58 9.89 -4.11 11.91
C ASP A 58 10.91 -3.52 10.94
N CYS A 59 11.28 -2.26 11.13
CA CYS A 59 12.12 -1.51 10.21
C CYS A 59 13.45 -1.15 10.89
N ASP A 60 14.57 -1.36 10.22
CA ASP A 60 15.85 -0.78 10.62
C ASP A 60 15.84 0.71 10.26
N SER A 61 15.82 1.58 11.27
CA SER A 61 15.95 3.03 11.03
C SER A 61 17.38 3.40 10.66
#